data_AF-A0A1X1RMR1-F1
#
_entry.id   AF-A0A1X1RMR1-F1
#
_cell.length_a   1.000
_cell.length_b   1.000
_cell.length_c   1.000
_cell.angle_alpha   90.00
_cell.angle_beta   90.00
_cell.angle_gamma   90.00
#
_symmetry.space_group_name_H-M   'P 1'
#
loop_
_entity.id
_entity.type
_entity.pdbx_description
1 polymer ?
#
loop_
_entity_poly.entity_id
_entity_poly.type
_entity_poly.pdbx_seq_one_letter_code
_entity_poly.pdbx_strand_id
1 'polypeptide(L)'
;MNTAHVHIGLARTSDWAFTSAVVVLVVALLLLAAELAYMRTRRATELVSVGVAADSATPGVVQEAPRRPFDERIGRAGLALVYVGIAMLLACIVLRGLATARVPWGNMYEFINLTCFCGLVAGAVTLRRPQYRPLWVFLLLPVLILLTVSGRWLYANAAPVMPALQSYWLPIHVSVVSLGSGVFLVAGVASILFLLRTSRMADARVVQRLPDAQTLDRIAYRTTIFGFPVFGFGVIFGAIWAEEAWGRYWGWDPKETVAFIAWVVYAAYLHARSTAGWRDRKAAWINVAGFVAMVFNLFFVNLVTVGLHSYAGVG
;
A
#
# COMPACT_ATOMS: atom_id res chain seq x y z
N MET A 1 23.98 5.23 30.80
CA MET A 1 22.76 5.63 31.53
C MET A 1 22.19 6.86 30.83
N ASN A 2 21.45 6.68 29.72
CA ASN A 2 20.78 7.78 29.04
C ASN A 2 19.35 7.83 29.56
N THR A 3 19.03 8.86 30.33
CA THR A 3 17.66 9.15 30.75
C THR A 3 16.81 9.37 29.50
N ALA A 4 15.75 8.57 29.40
CA ALA A 4 14.80 8.51 28.32
C ALA A 4 13.94 9.78 28.24
N HIS A 5 14.52 10.91 27.83
CA HIS A 5 13.75 12.11 27.52
C HIS A 5 13.08 11.95 26.15
N VAL A 6 11.82 11.51 26.17
CA VAL A 6 10.94 11.62 25.00
C VAL A 6 10.56 13.08 24.83
N HIS A 7 10.85 13.66 23.66
CA HIS A 7 10.41 15.02 23.35
C HIS A 7 8.90 15.05 23.07
N ILE A 8 8.12 15.34 24.11
CA ILE A 8 6.64 15.32 24.09
C ILE A 8 6.08 16.25 23.01
N GLY A 9 6.72 17.40 22.76
CA GLY A 9 6.32 18.33 21.70
C GLY A 9 6.41 17.69 20.31
N LEU A 10 7.54 17.04 20.01
CA LEU A 10 7.74 16.33 18.74
C LEU A 10 6.81 15.13 18.60
N ALA A 11 6.59 14.38 19.68
CA ALA A 11 5.64 13.27 19.70
C ALA A 11 4.21 13.75 19.36
N ARG A 12 3.75 14.83 19.99
CA ARG A 12 2.44 15.43 19.70
C ARG A 12 2.34 15.93 18.26
N THR A 13 3.39 16.57 17.73
CA THR A 13 3.39 17.00 16.33
C THR A 13 3.39 15.83 15.35
N SER A 14 4.01 14.70 15.72
CA SER A 14 3.91 13.45 14.95
C SER A 14 2.47 12.96 14.91
N ASP A 15 1.76 12.98 16.04
CA ASP A 15 0.37 12.51 16.12
C ASP A 15 -0.56 13.41 15.30
N TRP A 16 -0.35 14.73 15.35
CA TRP A 16 -1.06 15.68 14.48
C TRP A 16 -0.75 15.46 13.00
N ALA A 17 0.51 15.18 12.65
CA ALA A 17 0.90 14.86 11.28
C ALA A 17 0.21 13.57 10.80
N PHE A 18 0.11 12.56 11.67
CA PHE A 18 -0.60 11.31 11.38
C PHE A 18 -2.10 11.55 11.14
N THR A 19 -2.79 12.23 12.06
CA THR A 19 -4.23 12.53 11.90
C THR A 19 -4.47 13.37 10.66
N SER A 20 -3.63 14.36 10.40
CA SER A 20 -3.70 15.19 9.19
C SER A 20 -3.50 14.38 7.92
N ALA A 21 -2.53 13.45 7.91
CA ALA A 21 -2.29 12.56 6.78
C ALA A 21 -3.53 11.71 6.48
N VAL A 22 -4.16 11.11 7.50
CA VAL A 22 -5.39 10.30 7.33
C VAL A 22 -6.52 11.15 6.74
N VAL A 23 -6.78 12.34 7.30
CA VAL A 23 -7.82 13.24 6.80
C VAL A 23 -7.57 13.63 5.35
N VAL A 24 -6.34 14.05 5.02
CA VAL A 24 -5.96 14.42 3.65
C VAL A 24 -6.11 13.25 2.69
N LEU A 25 -5.72 12.04 3.08
CA LEU A 25 -5.87 10.83 2.26
C LEU A 25 -7.34 10.43 2.08
N VAL A 26 -8.21 10.65 3.07
CA VAL A 26 -9.67 10.46 2.93
C VAL A 26 -10.23 11.45 1.92
N VAL A 27 -9.88 12.74 2.01
CA VAL A 27 -10.31 13.74 1.02
C VAL A 27 -9.78 13.38 -0.37
N ALA A 28 -8.53 12.93 -0.49
CA ALA A 28 -7.96 12.45 -1.73
C ALA A 28 -8.75 11.28 -2.33
N LEU A 29 -9.13 10.29 -1.51
CA LEU A 29 -9.96 9.17 -1.91
C LEU A 29 -11.31 9.64 -2.44
N LEU A 30 -11.99 10.56 -1.75
CA LEU A 30 -13.29 11.08 -2.16
C LEU A 30 -13.22 11.82 -3.50
N LEU A 31 -12.21 12.66 -3.71
CA LEU A 31 -12.02 13.36 -4.99
C LEU A 31 -11.72 12.39 -6.14
N LEU A 32 -10.84 11.40 -5.92
CA LEU A 32 -10.52 10.39 -6.93
C LEU A 32 -11.72 9.46 -7.22
N ALA A 33 -12.53 9.13 -6.21
CA ALA A 33 -13.76 8.37 -6.38
C ALA A 33 -14.81 9.17 -7.15
N ALA A 34 -14.93 10.48 -6.89
CA ALA A 34 -15.79 11.37 -7.66
C ALA A 34 -15.35 11.41 -9.13
N GLU A 35 -14.06 11.62 -9.41
CA GLU A 35 -13.52 11.56 -10.78
C GLU A 35 -13.89 10.23 -11.47
N LEU A 36 -13.66 9.10 -10.79
CA LEU A 36 -13.98 7.77 -11.32
C LEU A 36 -15.48 7.60 -11.63
N ALA A 37 -16.35 8.24 -10.87
CA ALA A 37 -17.79 8.26 -11.12
C ALA A 37 -18.15 9.11 -12.36
N TYR A 38 -17.54 10.30 -12.50
CA TYR A 38 -17.82 11.27 -13.58
C TYR A 38 -17.19 10.92 -14.94
N MET A 39 -16.05 10.21 -14.99
CA MET A 39 -15.39 9.80 -16.25
C MET A 39 -16.32 9.02 -17.20
N ARG A 40 -17.35 8.36 -16.68
CA ARG A 40 -18.33 7.58 -17.47
C ARG A 40 -19.31 8.46 -18.24
N THR A 41 -19.80 9.54 -17.63
CA THR A 41 -20.79 10.44 -18.26
C THR A 41 -20.21 11.03 -19.54
N ARG A 42 -18.94 11.44 -19.48
CA ARG A 42 -18.25 12.04 -20.62
C ARG A 42 -17.99 11.05 -21.76
N ARG A 43 -17.53 9.83 -21.49
CA ARG A 43 -17.27 8.83 -22.54
C ARG A 43 -18.55 8.44 -23.28
N ALA A 44 -19.70 8.43 -22.58
CA ALA A 44 -21.01 8.24 -23.21
C ALA A 44 -21.41 9.44 -24.08
N THR A 45 -21.21 10.68 -23.60
CA THR A 45 -21.54 11.90 -24.35
C THR A 45 -20.63 12.13 -25.57
N GLU A 46 -19.33 11.87 -25.46
CA GLU A 46 -18.38 11.99 -26.58
C GLU A 46 -18.73 11.00 -27.71
N LEU A 47 -19.05 9.74 -27.38
CA LEU A 47 -19.47 8.74 -28.38
C LEU A 47 -20.78 9.12 -29.10
N VAL A 48 -21.71 9.78 -28.39
CA VAL A 48 -22.94 10.31 -29.00
C VAL A 48 -22.64 11.52 -29.90
N SER A 49 -21.72 12.40 -29.50
CA SER A 49 -21.34 13.58 -30.30
C SER A 49 -20.59 13.26 -31.59
N VAL A 50 -19.78 12.19 -31.61
CA VAL A 50 -19.10 11.70 -32.82
C VAL A 50 -20.10 11.11 -33.82
N GLY A 51 -21.22 10.57 -33.36
CA GLY A 51 -22.33 10.13 -34.21
C GLY A 51 -23.12 11.27 -34.87
N VAL A 52 -22.91 12.51 -34.41
CA VAL A 52 -23.59 13.73 -34.90
C VAL A 52 -22.58 14.69 -35.54
N ALA A 53 -21.43 14.19 -36.02
CA ALA A 53 -20.45 15.03 -36.70
C ALA A 53 -21.03 15.62 -37.99
N ALA A 54 -21.51 16.85 -37.82
CA ALA A 54 -22.12 17.72 -38.80
C ALA A 54 -21.13 18.15 -39.88
N ASP A 55 -21.69 18.41 -41.06
CA ASP A 55 -21.06 19.02 -42.22
C ASP A 55 -20.12 20.18 -41.84
N SER A 56 -18.86 20.04 -42.24
CA SER A 56 -17.82 21.06 -42.03
C SER A 56 -17.76 21.99 -43.25
N ALA A 57 -18.65 22.98 -43.27
CA ALA A 57 -18.73 23.97 -44.36
C ALA A 57 -18.49 25.44 -43.92
N THR A 58 -17.95 25.70 -42.72
CA THR A 58 -17.67 27.08 -42.28
C THR A 58 -16.23 27.25 -41.76
N PRO A 59 -15.39 28.06 -42.42
CA PRO A 59 -14.06 28.41 -41.93
C PRO A 59 -14.15 29.57 -40.92
N GLY A 60 -13.45 29.45 -39.78
CA GLY A 60 -13.18 30.61 -38.92
C GLY A 60 -13.46 30.49 -37.42
N VAL A 61 -13.75 29.30 -36.87
CA VAL A 61 -13.83 29.17 -35.41
C VAL A 61 -12.44 28.88 -34.86
N VAL A 62 -11.82 29.88 -34.22
CA VAL A 62 -10.68 29.66 -33.33
C VAL A 62 -11.18 28.75 -32.21
N GLN A 63 -10.81 27.47 -32.24
CA GLN A 63 -11.10 26.56 -31.14
C GLN A 63 -10.39 27.11 -29.90
N GLU A 64 -11.17 27.66 -28.96
CA GLU A 64 -10.65 27.99 -27.63
C GLU A 64 -9.88 26.77 -27.11
N ALA A 65 -8.64 26.97 -26.68
CA ALA A 65 -7.82 25.90 -26.14
C ALA A 65 -8.67 25.11 -25.12
N PRO A 66 -8.85 23.78 -25.28
CA PRO A 66 -9.87 23.06 -24.56
C PRO A 66 -9.62 23.22 -23.05
N ARG A 67 -10.50 23.98 -22.39
CA ARG A 67 -10.44 24.16 -20.94
C ARG A 67 -10.56 22.76 -20.33
N ARG A 68 -9.53 22.35 -19.59
CA ARG A 68 -9.53 21.04 -18.92
C ARG A 68 -10.83 20.87 -18.14
N PRO A 69 -11.57 19.78 -18.40
CA PRO A 69 -12.89 19.60 -17.83
C PRO A 69 -12.82 19.40 -16.32
N PHE A 70 -13.92 19.70 -15.64
CA PHE A 70 -13.99 19.81 -14.18
C PHE A 70 -13.61 18.50 -13.47
N ASP A 71 -13.98 17.35 -14.04
CA ASP A 71 -13.60 16.00 -13.60
C ASP A 71 -12.08 15.80 -13.59
N GLU A 72 -11.38 16.24 -14.65
CA GLU A 72 -9.93 16.11 -14.70
C GLU A 72 -9.23 16.96 -13.64
N ARG A 73 -9.78 18.15 -13.34
CA ARG A 73 -9.27 19.02 -12.26
C ARG A 73 -9.46 18.39 -10.89
N ILE A 74 -10.64 17.82 -10.62
CA ILE A 74 -10.93 17.08 -9.38
C ILE A 74 -9.95 15.93 -9.20
N GLY A 75 -9.73 15.15 -10.26
CA GLY A 75 -8.80 14.02 -10.24
C GLY A 75 -7.36 14.40 -9.95
N ARG A 76 -6.89 15.50 -10.54
CA ARG A 76 -5.55 16.04 -10.28
C ARG A 76 -5.42 16.61 -8.87
N ALA A 77 -6.45 17.28 -8.36
CA ALA A 77 -6.49 17.73 -6.98
C ALA A 77 -6.44 16.55 -6.00
N GLY A 78 -7.22 15.50 -6.25
CA GLY A 78 -7.17 14.25 -5.49
C GLY A 78 -5.77 13.63 -5.49
N LEU A 79 -5.13 13.52 -6.65
CA LEU A 79 -3.75 13.01 -6.75
C LEU A 79 -2.74 13.91 -6.02
N ALA A 80 -2.88 15.23 -6.09
CA ALA A 80 -2.02 16.16 -5.35
C ALA A 80 -2.17 15.96 -3.83
N LEU A 81 -3.40 15.77 -3.34
CA LEU A 81 -3.65 15.45 -1.94
C LEU A 81 -3.05 14.09 -1.53
N VAL A 82 -3.00 13.09 -2.42
CA VAL A 82 -2.26 11.85 -2.14
C VAL A 82 -0.79 12.14 -1.84
N TYR A 83 -0.12 12.95 -2.66
CA TYR A 83 1.28 13.32 -2.42
C TYR A 83 1.47 14.14 -1.14
N VAL A 84 0.54 15.04 -0.83
CA VAL A 84 0.54 15.76 0.46
C VAL A 84 0.37 14.78 1.62
N GLY A 85 -0.55 13.81 1.52
CA GLY A 85 -0.73 12.76 2.51
C GLY A 85 0.51 11.89 2.71
N ILE A 86 1.22 11.54 1.63
CA ILE A 86 2.52 10.84 1.69
C ILE A 86 3.55 11.67 2.44
N ALA A 87 3.66 12.97 2.14
CA ALA A 87 4.59 13.87 2.80
C ALA A 87 4.28 14.04 4.30
N MET A 88 3.00 14.14 4.66
CA MET A 88 2.56 14.20 6.06
C MET A 88 2.82 12.89 6.81
N LEU A 89 2.62 11.73 6.16
CA LEU A 89 2.93 10.44 6.75
C LEU A 89 4.44 10.25 6.97
N LEU A 90 5.27 10.73 6.03
CA LEU A 90 6.72 10.81 6.22
C LEU A 90 7.09 11.72 7.39
N ALA A 91 6.46 12.90 7.49
CA ALA A 91 6.67 13.82 8.59
C ALA A 91 6.31 13.17 9.94
N CYS A 92 5.21 12.42 10.02
CA CYS A 92 4.88 11.63 11.22
C CYS A 92 6.01 10.67 11.58
N ILE A 93 6.49 9.85 10.65
CA ILE A 93 7.54 8.86 10.90
C ILE A 93 8.84 9.55 11.36
N VAL A 94 9.27 10.61 10.67
CA VAL A 94 10.49 11.35 11.01
C VAL A 94 10.38 12.04 12.37
N LEU A 95 9.29 12.77 12.62
CA LEU A 95 9.06 13.47 13.89
C LEU A 95 9.01 12.49 15.06
N ARG A 96 8.44 11.30 14.85
CA ARG A 96 8.39 10.25 15.88
C ARG A 96 9.76 9.66 16.18
N GLY A 97 10.60 9.48 15.16
CA GLY A 97 11.99 9.06 15.34
C GLY A 97 12.81 10.10 16.10
N LEU A 98 12.68 11.37 15.72
CA LEU A 98 13.32 12.49 16.42
C LEU A 98 12.82 12.62 17.87
N ALA A 99 11.53 12.41 18.12
CA ALA A 99 10.94 12.49 19.46
C ALA A 99 11.51 11.45 20.43
N THR A 100 11.92 10.29 19.91
CA THR A 100 12.43 9.17 20.70
C THR A 100 13.94 8.97 20.58
N ALA A 101 14.62 9.85 19.83
CA ALA A 101 16.04 9.75 19.48
C ALA A 101 16.46 8.36 18.95
N ARG A 102 15.54 7.68 18.26
CA ARG A 102 15.77 6.35 17.68
C ARG A 102 14.96 6.16 16.42
N VAL A 103 15.22 5.05 15.77
CA VAL A 103 14.45 4.58 14.62
C VAL A 103 13.07 4.12 15.17
N PRO A 104 11.92 4.71 14.75
CA PRO A 104 10.59 4.41 15.28
C PRO A 104 9.94 3.16 14.64
N TRP A 105 10.35 1.96 15.07
CA TRP A 105 9.94 0.66 14.50
C TRP A 105 9.62 -0.36 15.59
N GLY A 106 9.36 0.12 16.81
CA GLY A 106 9.31 -0.71 18.01
C GLY A 106 7.93 -1.25 18.37
N ASN A 107 6.89 -0.89 17.62
CA ASN A 107 5.51 -1.29 17.87
C ASN A 107 4.70 -1.44 16.56
N MET A 108 3.51 -2.02 16.68
CA MET A 108 2.63 -2.24 15.52
C MET A 108 2.15 -0.96 14.84
N TYR A 109 1.90 0.12 15.59
CA TYR A 109 1.52 1.42 15.01
C TYR A 109 2.60 1.94 14.06
N GLU A 110 3.85 1.95 14.54
CA GLU A 110 5.02 2.33 13.76
C GLU A 110 5.21 1.43 12.52
N PHE A 111 5.05 0.12 12.67
CA PHE A 111 5.15 -0.85 11.58
C PHE A 111 4.11 -0.63 10.48
N ILE A 112 2.84 -0.44 10.86
CA ILE A 112 1.74 -0.26 9.90
C ILE A 112 1.89 1.07 9.18
N ASN A 113 2.23 2.14 9.89
CA ASN A 113 2.40 3.47 9.31
C ASN A 113 3.49 3.47 8.24
N LEU A 114 4.61 2.82 8.54
CA LEU A 114 5.68 2.68 7.57
C LEU A 114 5.28 1.76 6.40
N THR A 115 4.65 0.62 6.66
CA THR A 115 4.22 -0.29 5.59
C THR A 115 3.26 0.41 4.63
N CYS A 116 2.35 1.23 5.16
CA CYS A 116 1.47 2.09 4.38
C CYS A 116 2.25 3.16 3.61
N PHE A 117 3.23 3.81 4.23
CA PHE A 117 4.12 4.76 3.56
C PHE A 117 4.86 4.12 2.38
N CYS A 118 5.50 2.97 2.59
CA CYS A 118 6.16 2.21 1.53
C CYS A 118 5.19 1.80 0.42
N GLY A 119 3.96 1.38 0.77
CA GLY A 119 2.91 1.05 -0.20
C GLY A 119 2.45 2.25 -1.02
N LEU A 120 2.28 3.42 -0.39
CA LEU A 120 1.94 4.65 -1.09
C LEU A 120 3.08 5.14 -1.99
N VAL A 121 4.34 5.01 -1.56
CA VAL A 121 5.51 5.33 -2.39
C VAL A 121 5.64 4.36 -3.56
N ALA A 122 5.48 3.05 -3.33
CA ALA A 122 5.42 2.05 -4.39
C ALA A 122 4.27 2.36 -5.37
N GLY A 123 3.12 2.81 -4.83
CA GLY A 123 2.01 3.33 -5.59
C GLY A 123 2.41 4.52 -6.46
N ALA A 124 3.05 5.52 -5.85
CA ALA A 124 3.56 6.72 -6.52
C ALA A 124 4.66 6.42 -7.55
N VAL A 125 5.33 5.28 -7.49
CA VAL A 125 6.30 4.83 -8.50
C VAL A 125 5.59 4.12 -9.66
N THR A 126 4.67 3.23 -9.35
CA THR A 126 4.02 2.34 -10.33
C THR A 126 2.88 3.02 -11.08
N LEU A 127 2.15 3.92 -10.42
CA LEU A 127 0.98 4.64 -10.93
C LEU A 127 1.30 6.06 -11.43
N ARG A 128 2.56 6.35 -11.77
CA ARG A 128 3.00 7.68 -12.25
C ARG A 128 2.32 8.13 -13.54
N ARG A 129 1.89 7.19 -14.37
CA ARG A 129 1.26 7.51 -15.66
C ARG A 129 -0.19 7.96 -15.41
N PRO A 130 -0.67 9.06 -16.02
CA PRO A 130 -2.03 9.56 -15.81
C PRO A 130 -3.13 8.52 -16.09
N GLN A 131 -2.89 7.62 -17.04
CA GLN A 131 -3.81 6.52 -17.39
C GLN A 131 -4.07 5.54 -16.23
N TYR A 132 -3.22 5.50 -15.20
CA TYR A 132 -3.37 4.65 -14.03
C TYR A 132 -4.00 5.38 -12.84
N ARG A 133 -4.37 6.67 -12.98
CA ARG A 133 -4.96 7.47 -11.90
C ARG A 133 -6.16 6.81 -11.20
N PRO A 134 -7.12 6.18 -11.91
CA PRO A 134 -8.26 5.48 -11.28
C PRO A 134 -7.88 4.42 -10.24
N LEU A 135 -6.72 3.80 -10.39
CA LEU A 135 -6.26 2.72 -9.51
C LEU A 135 -5.92 3.22 -8.10
N TRP A 136 -5.65 4.52 -7.93
CA TRP A 136 -5.40 5.11 -6.60
C TRP A 136 -6.58 4.94 -5.66
N VAL A 137 -7.83 4.97 -6.16
CA VAL A 137 -9.02 4.72 -5.33
C VAL A 137 -8.92 3.36 -4.65
N PHE A 138 -8.55 2.33 -5.42
CA PHE A 138 -8.46 0.95 -4.92
C PHE A 138 -7.23 0.71 -4.06
N LEU A 139 -6.14 1.46 -4.28
CA LEU A 139 -4.95 1.40 -3.44
C LEU A 139 -5.18 2.10 -2.09
N LEU A 140 -5.85 3.25 -2.08
CA LEU A 140 -6.12 4.03 -0.88
C LEU A 140 -7.08 3.33 0.08
N LEU A 141 -8.02 2.51 -0.41
CA LEU A 141 -8.96 1.77 0.44
C LEU A 141 -8.28 0.90 1.50
N PRO A 142 -7.46 -0.11 1.15
CA PRO A 142 -6.76 -0.91 2.16
C PRO A 142 -5.77 -0.07 2.98
N VAL A 143 -5.11 0.92 2.38
CA VAL A 143 -4.18 1.81 3.13
C VAL A 143 -4.91 2.59 4.22
N LEU A 144 -6.06 3.20 3.92
CA LEU A 144 -6.84 3.95 4.90
C LEU A 144 -7.44 3.06 5.98
N ILE A 145 -7.85 1.82 5.63
CA ILE A 145 -8.27 0.83 6.62
C ILE A 145 -7.11 0.51 7.57
N LEU A 146 -5.92 0.21 7.04
CA LEU A 146 -4.73 -0.08 7.85
C LEU A 146 -4.33 1.11 8.73
N LEU A 147 -4.31 2.33 8.19
CA LEU A 147 -4.00 3.53 8.97
C LEU A 147 -5.05 3.81 10.04
N THR A 148 -6.34 3.61 9.74
CA THR A 148 -7.41 3.77 10.74
C THR A 148 -7.27 2.74 11.86
N VAL A 149 -6.97 1.47 11.51
CA VAL A 149 -6.72 0.41 12.48
C VAL A 149 -5.51 0.75 13.36
N SER A 150 -4.42 1.19 12.73
CA SER A 150 -3.19 1.65 13.37
C SER A 150 -3.48 2.74 14.42
N GLY A 151 -4.20 3.80 14.02
CA GLY A 151 -4.48 4.93 14.90
C GLY A 151 -5.55 4.68 15.96
N ARG A 152 -6.50 3.77 15.72
CA ARG A 152 -7.65 3.56 16.63
C ARG A 152 -7.44 2.46 17.66
N TRP A 153 -6.80 1.35 17.25
CA TRP A 153 -6.68 0.14 18.08
C TRP A 153 -5.24 -0.20 18.44
N LEU A 154 -4.27 0.20 17.63
CA LEU A 154 -2.87 -0.17 17.82
C LEU A 154 -1.98 1.01 18.23
N TYR A 155 -2.59 2.17 18.50
CA TYR A 155 -1.87 3.37 18.88
C TYR A 155 -1.08 3.13 20.17
N ALA A 156 0.23 3.36 20.09
CA ALA A 156 1.14 3.29 21.22
C ALA A 156 1.78 4.66 21.45
N ASN A 157 2.06 5.01 22.70
CA ASN A 157 2.80 6.23 23.01
C ASN A 157 4.25 6.13 22.53
N ALA A 158 4.84 7.28 22.20
CA ALA A 158 6.26 7.38 21.92
C ALA A 158 7.04 7.06 23.22
N ALA A 159 7.58 5.84 23.31
CA ALA A 159 8.31 5.34 24.48
C ALA A 159 9.56 4.60 24.02
N PRO A 160 10.63 4.44 24.83
CA PRO A 160 11.81 3.64 24.48
C PRO A 160 11.46 2.23 23.99
N VAL A 161 12.28 1.66 23.10
CA VAL A 161 12.16 0.24 22.72
C VAL A 161 12.38 -0.65 23.94
N MET A 162 11.59 -1.73 24.06
CA MET A 162 11.78 -2.72 25.12
C MET A 162 13.20 -3.32 24.99
N PRO A 163 13.84 -3.73 26.11
CA PRO A 163 15.22 -4.21 26.08
C PRO A 163 15.49 -5.34 25.05
N ALA A 164 14.54 -6.25 24.86
CA ALA A 164 14.63 -7.33 23.87
C ALA A 164 14.64 -6.87 22.40
N LEU A 165 14.26 -5.61 22.14
CA LEU A 165 14.21 -4.99 20.81
C LEU A 165 15.41 -4.08 20.53
N GLN A 166 16.33 -3.93 21.48
CA GLN A 166 17.52 -3.07 21.36
C GLN A 166 18.63 -3.78 20.57
N SER A 167 18.44 -3.88 19.26
CA SER A 167 19.41 -4.49 18.33
C SER A 167 19.60 -3.62 17.09
N TYR A 168 20.81 -3.66 16.52
CA TYR A 168 21.14 -3.03 15.24
C TYR A 168 20.38 -3.65 14.06
N TRP A 169 20.04 -4.94 14.14
CA TRP A 169 19.38 -5.66 13.06
C TRP A 169 17.88 -5.40 12.98
N LEU A 170 17.24 -4.96 14.07
CA LEU A 170 15.80 -4.69 14.07
C LEU A 170 15.41 -3.59 13.07
N PRO A 171 16.01 -2.38 13.07
CA PRO A 171 15.71 -1.37 12.07
C PRO A 171 15.89 -1.89 10.63
N ILE A 172 16.93 -2.67 10.37
CA ILE A 172 17.21 -3.23 9.03
C ILE A 172 16.13 -4.22 8.62
N HIS A 173 15.85 -5.21 9.47
CA HIS A 173 14.85 -6.24 9.21
C HIS A 173 13.47 -5.60 8.96
N VAL A 174 13.03 -4.74 9.87
CA VAL A 174 11.69 -4.17 9.78
C VAL A 174 11.61 -3.22 8.57
N SER A 175 12.70 -2.52 8.19
CA SER A 175 12.80 -1.70 6.95
C SER A 175 12.50 -2.48 5.72
N VAL A 176 13.21 -3.58 5.58
CA VAL A 176 13.16 -4.38 4.39
C VAL A 176 11.82 -5.12 4.30
N VAL A 177 11.29 -5.61 5.43
CA VAL A 177 9.99 -6.30 5.44
C VAL A 177 8.82 -5.34 5.21
N SER A 178 8.85 -4.11 5.74
CA SER A 178 7.81 -3.10 5.49
C SER A 178 7.84 -2.61 4.04
N LEU A 179 9.03 -2.45 3.45
CA LEU A 179 9.17 -2.11 2.04
C LEU A 179 8.58 -3.21 1.14
N GLY A 180 8.95 -4.46 1.38
CA GLY A 180 8.41 -5.61 0.64
C GLY A 180 6.89 -5.73 0.79
N SER A 181 6.39 -5.60 2.02
CA SER A 181 4.95 -5.66 2.33
C SER A 181 4.16 -4.53 1.65
N GLY A 182 4.68 -3.31 1.65
CA GLY A 182 4.06 -2.17 0.96
C GLY A 182 3.99 -2.38 -0.55
N VAL A 183 5.04 -2.92 -1.16
CA VAL A 183 5.05 -3.26 -2.59
C VAL A 183 4.05 -4.38 -2.90
N PHE A 184 3.98 -5.40 -2.06
CA PHE A 184 3.02 -6.50 -2.20
C PHE A 184 1.57 -6.06 -2.03
N LEU A 185 1.31 -5.01 -1.25
CA LEU A 185 -0.02 -4.40 -1.17
C LEU A 185 -0.47 -3.87 -2.54
N VAL A 186 0.42 -3.19 -3.27
CA VAL A 186 0.14 -2.75 -4.66
C VAL A 186 -0.10 -3.94 -5.58
N ALA A 187 0.72 -4.99 -5.46
CA ALA A 187 0.59 -6.21 -6.26
C ALA A 187 -0.74 -6.95 -6.00
N GLY A 188 -1.14 -7.06 -4.72
CA GLY A 188 -2.37 -7.67 -4.27
C GLY A 188 -3.59 -6.93 -4.79
N VAL A 189 -3.62 -5.60 -4.63
CA VAL A 189 -4.70 -4.75 -5.18
C VAL A 189 -4.81 -4.92 -6.69
N ALA A 190 -3.69 -4.85 -7.42
CA ALA A 190 -3.69 -5.03 -8.88
C ALA A 190 -4.22 -6.42 -9.30
N SER A 191 -3.93 -7.46 -8.54
CA SER A 191 -4.38 -8.84 -8.81
C SER A 191 -5.86 -9.05 -8.51
N ILE A 192 -6.37 -8.45 -7.42
CA ILE A 192 -7.81 -8.44 -7.11
C ILE A 192 -8.56 -7.73 -8.24
N LEU A 193 -8.07 -6.57 -8.69
CA LEU A 193 -8.67 -5.84 -9.80
C LEU A 193 -8.63 -6.63 -11.12
N PHE A 194 -7.54 -7.35 -11.38
CA PHE A 194 -7.45 -8.24 -12.55
C PHE A 194 -8.50 -9.35 -12.50
N LEU A 195 -8.68 -9.99 -11.34
CA LEU A 195 -9.71 -11.02 -11.15
C LEU A 195 -11.13 -10.44 -11.30
N LEU A 196 -11.37 -9.23 -10.79
CA LEU A 196 -12.64 -8.52 -10.97
C LEU A 196 -12.90 -8.21 -12.44
N ARG A 197 -11.89 -7.68 -13.17
CA ARG A 197 -11.99 -7.35 -14.60
C ARG A 197 -12.26 -8.58 -15.47
N THR A 198 -11.73 -9.75 -15.10
CA THR A 198 -11.88 -11.01 -15.84
C THR A 198 -13.05 -11.88 -15.32
N SER A 199 -13.75 -11.46 -14.27
CA SER A 199 -14.90 -12.18 -13.73
C SER A 199 -16.16 -11.91 -14.54
N ARG A 200 -16.90 -12.97 -14.86
CA ARG A 200 -18.24 -12.87 -15.49
C ARG A 200 -19.31 -12.35 -14.54
N MET A 201 -19.06 -12.39 -13.24
CA MET A 201 -20.01 -11.98 -12.19
C MET A 201 -19.81 -10.54 -11.72
N ALA A 202 -18.76 -9.86 -12.19
CA ALA A 202 -18.48 -8.50 -11.77
C ALA A 202 -19.41 -7.53 -12.50
N ASP A 203 -19.94 -6.53 -11.78
CA ASP A 203 -20.79 -5.50 -12.36
C ASP A 203 -20.05 -4.81 -13.52
N ALA A 204 -20.63 -4.90 -14.72
CA ALA A 204 -20.11 -4.30 -15.94
C ALA A 204 -19.76 -2.81 -15.73
N ARG A 205 -20.48 -2.12 -14.84
CA ARG A 205 -20.26 -0.70 -14.50
C ARG A 205 -18.93 -0.47 -13.77
N VAL A 206 -18.51 -1.38 -12.90
CA VAL A 206 -17.23 -1.28 -12.18
C VAL A 206 -16.10 -1.75 -13.08
N VAL A 207 -16.33 -2.86 -13.78
CA VAL A 207 -15.37 -3.48 -14.70
C VAL A 207 -14.95 -2.52 -15.80
N GLN A 208 -15.87 -1.81 -16.46
CA GLN A 208 -15.57 -0.89 -17.58
C GLN A 208 -14.75 0.36 -17.19
N ARG A 209 -14.70 0.70 -15.89
CA ARG A 209 -13.93 1.86 -15.39
C ARG A 209 -12.47 1.53 -15.09
N LEU A 210 -12.14 0.24 -14.99
CA LEU A 210 -10.79 -0.22 -14.72
C LEU A 210 -9.94 -0.21 -16.00
N PRO A 211 -8.61 -0.02 -15.87
CA PRO A 211 -7.67 -0.26 -16.96
C PRO A 211 -7.78 -1.68 -17.53
N ASP A 212 -7.16 -1.89 -18.68
CA ASP A 212 -7.17 -3.20 -19.33
C ASP A 212 -6.58 -4.30 -18.42
N ALA A 213 -7.09 -5.53 -18.55
CA ALA A 213 -6.66 -6.65 -17.74
C ALA A 213 -5.15 -6.90 -17.86
N GLN A 214 -4.57 -6.76 -19.06
CA GLN A 214 -3.12 -6.93 -19.25
C GLN A 214 -2.30 -5.86 -18.53
N THR A 215 -2.86 -4.67 -18.34
CA THR A 215 -2.21 -3.59 -17.60
C THR A 215 -2.16 -3.90 -16.11
N LEU A 216 -3.30 -4.30 -15.54
CA LEU A 216 -3.41 -4.71 -14.13
C LEU A 216 -2.45 -5.87 -13.83
N ASP A 217 -2.40 -6.82 -14.76
CA ASP A 217 -1.53 -7.96 -14.66
C ASP A 217 -0.04 -7.60 -14.68
N ARG A 218 0.34 -6.69 -15.60
CA ARG A 218 1.72 -6.18 -15.71
C ARG A 218 2.14 -5.41 -14.47
N ILE A 219 1.24 -4.63 -13.88
CA ILE A 219 1.49 -3.92 -12.63
C ILE A 219 1.78 -4.95 -11.53
N ALA A 220 0.87 -5.91 -11.33
CA ALA A 220 1.02 -6.97 -10.33
C ALA A 220 2.35 -7.72 -10.48
N TYR A 221 2.66 -8.19 -11.68
CA TYR A 221 3.88 -8.95 -11.94
C TYR A 221 5.16 -8.12 -11.69
N ARG A 222 5.22 -6.87 -12.18
CA ARG A 222 6.40 -6.00 -11.97
C ARG A 222 6.60 -5.66 -10.50
N THR A 223 5.52 -5.39 -9.77
CA THR A 223 5.62 -5.16 -8.31
C THR A 223 6.06 -6.40 -7.58
N THR A 224 5.57 -7.59 -7.93
CA THR A 224 5.97 -8.83 -7.26
C THR A 224 7.43 -9.21 -7.57
N ILE A 225 7.92 -9.00 -8.79
CA ILE A 225 9.35 -9.21 -9.12
C ILE A 225 10.25 -8.36 -8.22
N PHE A 226 9.87 -7.11 -7.95
CA PHE A 226 10.64 -6.24 -7.06
C PHE A 226 10.44 -6.62 -5.59
N GLY A 227 9.21 -6.87 -5.17
CA GLY A 227 8.86 -7.17 -3.78
C GLY A 227 9.42 -8.50 -3.29
N PHE A 228 9.53 -9.52 -4.15
CA PHE A 228 10.01 -10.85 -3.79
C PHE A 228 11.43 -10.89 -3.22
N PRO A 229 12.49 -10.38 -3.90
CA PRO A 229 13.83 -10.37 -3.34
C PRO A 229 13.93 -9.46 -2.12
N VAL A 230 13.24 -8.31 -2.12
CA VAL A 230 13.19 -7.41 -0.96
C VAL A 230 12.61 -8.14 0.25
N PHE A 231 11.47 -8.79 0.12
CA PHE A 231 10.87 -9.57 1.20
C PHE A 231 11.74 -10.77 1.61
N GLY A 232 12.39 -11.43 0.65
CA GLY A 232 13.36 -12.49 0.94
C GLY A 232 14.52 -12.03 1.81
N PHE A 233 15.11 -10.86 1.51
CA PHE A 233 16.09 -10.24 2.41
C PHE A 233 15.48 -9.90 3.77
N GLY A 234 14.22 -9.48 3.81
CA GLY A 234 13.47 -9.28 5.05
C GLY A 234 13.43 -10.54 5.90
N VAL A 235 13.10 -11.70 5.31
CA VAL A 235 13.09 -13.00 6.01
C VAL A 235 14.49 -13.37 6.53
N ILE A 236 15.53 -13.18 5.72
CA ILE A 236 16.93 -13.45 6.11
C ILE A 236 17.38 -12.56 7.26
N PHE A 237 17.16 -11.25 7.16
CA PHE A 237 17.49 -10.31 8.24
C PHE A 237 16.67 -10.56 9.50
N GLY A 238 15.45 -11.09 9.35
CA GLY A 238 14.62 -11.54 10.46
C GLY A 238 15.26 -12.69 11.23
N ALA A 239 15.78 -13.69 10.51
CA ALA A 239 16.49 -14.81 11.12
C ALA A 239 17.79 -14.37 11.84
N ILE A 240 18.55 -13.43 11.26
CA ILE A 240 19.75 -12.88 11.91
C ILE A 240 19.38 -12.11 13.18
N TRP A 241 18.33 -11.29 13.12
CA TRP A 241 17.83 -10.57 14.29
C TRP A 241 17.30 -11.55 15.37
N ALA A 242 16.66 -12.65 14.98
CA ALA A 242 16.16 -13.67 15.91
C ALA A 242 17.29 -14.35 16.70
N GLU A 243 18.46 -14.59 16.08
CA GLU A 243 19.64 -15.11 16.77
C GLU A 243 20.10 -14.13 17.87
N GLU A 244 20.15 -12.84 17.58
CA GLU A 244 20.58 -11.84 18.56
C GLU A 244 19.55 -11.64 19.69
N ALA A 245 18.26 -11.70 19.38
CA ALA A 245 17.19 -11.47 20.35
C ALA A 245 16.88 -12.69 21.22
N TRP A 246 16.93 -13.90 20.64
CA TRP A 246 16.43 -15.13 21.27
C TRP A 246 17.47 -16.27 21.32
N GLY A 247 18.68 -16.07 20.77
CA GLY A 247 19.73 -17.09 20.73
C GLY A 247 19.50 -18.21 19.72
N ARG A 248 18.61 -18.01 18.75
CA ARG A 248 18.36 -18.95 17.63
C ARG A 248 17.91 -18.24 16.36
N TYR A 249 18.44 -18.64 15.20
CA TYR A 249 18.06 -18.10 13.88
C TYR A 249 16.60 -18.35 13.48
N TRP A 250 16.01 -19.44 13.95
CA TRP A 250 14.65 -19.86 13.59
C TRP A 250 14.09 -20.78 14.67
N GLY A 251 12.80 -20.71 14.93
CA GLY A 251 12.11 -21.65 15.82
C GLY A 251 10.66 -21.93 15.47
N TRP A 252 10.26 -21.71 14.22
CA TRP A 252 8.96 -22.16 13.70
C TRP A 252 7.77 -21.58 14.46
N ASP A 253 7.92 -20.38 15.04
CA ASP A 253 6.77 -19.71 15.63
C ASP A 253 5.78 -19.28 14.54
N PRO A 254 4.53 -18.94 14.89
CA PRO A 254 3.52 -18.59 13.90
C PRO A 254 3.95 -17.45 12.95
N LYS A 255 4.78 -16.49 13.40
CA LYS A 255 5.20 -15.35 12.59
C LYS A 255 6.25 -15.73 11.57
N GLU A 256 7.28 -16.46 12.02
CA GLU A 256 8.31 -17.03 11.16
C GLU A 256 7.68 -17.98 10.11
N THR A 257 6.79 -18.87 10.55
CA THR A 257 6.14 -19.87 9.69
C THR A 257 5.26 -19.22 8.62
N VAL A 258 4.40 -18.26 8.99
CA VAL A 258 3.52 -17.59 8.03
C VAL A 258 4.32 -16.69 7.09
N ALA A 259 5.39 -16.04 7.55
CA ALA A 259 6.29 -15.27 6.67
C ALA A 259 6.96 -16.16 5.63
N PHE A 260 7.40 -17.36 6.01
CA PHE A 260 7.95 -18.34 5.08
C PHE A 260 6.89 -18.86 4.10
N ILE A 261 5.68 -19.17 4.56
CA ILE A 261 4.56 -19.56 3.69
C ILE A 261 4.27 -18.46 2.66
N ALA A 262 4.18 -17.19 3.09
CA ALA A 262 3.97 -16.06 2.19
C ALA A 262 5.07 -15.97 1.13
N TRP A 263 6.35 -16.11 1.54
CA TRP A 263 7.48 -16.12 0.62
C TRP A 263 7.38 -17.25 -0.42
N VAL A 264 7.05 -18.48 0.01
CA VAL A 264 6.85 -19.63 -0.89
C VAL A 264 5.68 -19.39 -1.85
N VAL A 265 4.57 -18.81 -1.40
CA VAL A 265 3.42 -18.51 -2.26
C VAL A 265 3.79 -17.46 -3.33
N TYR A 266 4.54 -16.43 -2.97
CA TYR A 266 5.04 -15.46 -3.96
C TYR A 266 6.08 -16.05 -4.92
N ALA A 267 6.93 -16.98 -4.45
CA ALA A 267 7.83 -17.74 -5.32
C ALA A 267 7.02 -18.60 -6.31
N ALA A 268 5.99 -19.29 -5.83
CA ALA A 268 5.08 -20.09 -6.66
C ALA A 268 4.33 -19.23 -7.68
N TYR A 269 3.93 -18.00 -7.31
CA TYR A 269 3.36 -17.05 -8.25
C TYR A 269 4.32 -16.69 -9.39
N LEU A 270 5.57 -16.32 -9.06
CA LEU A 270 6.58 -15.98 -10.07
C LEU A 270 6.92 -17.18 -10.95
N HIS A 271 7.03 -18.37 -10.35
CA HIS A 271 7.24 -19.62 -11.06
C HIS A 271 6.08 -19.92 -12.02
N ALA A 272 4.84 -19.87 -11.54
CA ALA A 272 3.64 -20.05 -12.36
C ALA A 272 3.57 -19.04 -13.52
N ARG A 273 4.06 -17.81 -13.33
CA ARG A 273 4.12 -16.82 -14.41
C ARG A 273 5.16 -17.15 -15.49
N SER A 274 6.25 -17.81 -15.09
CA SER A 274 7.32 -18.25 -15.98
C SER A 274 6.95 -19.50 -16.78
N THR A 275 6.05 -20.33 -16.25
CA THR A 275 5.57 -21.57 -16.89
C THR A 275 4.48 -21.30 -17.94
N ALA A 276 4.60 -21.92 -19.12
CA ALA A 276 3.59 -21.81 -20.18
C ALA A 276 2.22 -22.34 -19.69
N GLY A 277 1.13 -21.60 -19.98
CA GLY A 277 -0.24 -22.00 -19.66
C GLY A 277 -0.80 -21.56 -18.29
N TRP A 278 0.02 -20.99 -17.40
CA TRP A 278 -0.41 -20.50 -16.08
C TRP A 278 -0.53 -18.96 -15.99
N ARG A 279 -0.29 -18.28 -17.11
CA ARG A 279 -0.15 -16.81 -17.22
C ARG A 279 -1.42 -15.99 -17.01
N ASP A 280 -2.56 -16.60 -16.72
CA ASP A 280 -3.84 -15.89 -16.65
C ASP A 280 -4.41 -15.88 -15.21
N ARG A 281 -5.68 -16.26 -15.06
CA ARG A 281 -6.47 -16.21 -13.82
C ARG A 281 -5.89 -17.03 -12.68
N LYS A 282 -5.22 -18.15 -12.97
CA LYS A 282 -4.63 -19.04 -11.96
C LYS A 282 -3.49 -18.35 -11.21
N ALA A 283 -2.56 -17.71 -11.91
CA ALA A 283 -1.49 -16.95 -11.29
C ALA A 283 -2.02 -15.79 -10.44
N ALA A 284 -3.05 -15.08 -10.91
CA ALA A 284 -3.65 -14.00 -10.12
C ALA A 284 -4.22 -14.48 -8.78
N TRP A 285 -4.84 -15.66 -8.73
CA TRP A 285 -5.29 -16.26 -7.46
C TRP A 285 -4.15 -16.61 -6.52
N ILE A 286 -3.02 -17.10 -7.02
CA ILE A 286 -1.83 -17.38 -6.20
C ILE A 286 -1.31 -16.07 -5.58
N ASN A 287 -1.25 -14.98 -6.36
CA ASN A 287 -0.81 -13.69 -5.85
C ASN A 287 -1.77 -13.13 -4.77
N VAL A 288 -3.08 -13.32 -4.95
CA VAL A 288 -4.09 -12.96 -3.94
C VAL A 288 -3.93 -13.80 -2.68
N ALA A 289 -3.65 -15.11 -2.80
CA ALA A 289 -3.36 -15.97 -1.66
C ALA A 289 -2.11 -15.48 -0.89
N GLY A 290 -1.06 -15.06 -1.59
CA GLY A 290 0.12 -14.45 -0.97
C GLY A 290 -0.21 -13.16 -0.23
N PHE A 291 -1.05 -12.31 -0.81
CA PHE A 291 -1.52 -11.08 -0.15
C PHE A 291 -2.36 -11.39 1.09
N VAL A 292 -3.25 -12.38 1.04
CA VAL A 292 -4.03 -12.83 2.20
C VAL A 292 -3.12 -13.39 3.30
N ALA A 293 -2.10 -14.18 2.95
CA ALA A 293 -1.11 -14.67 3.90
C ALA A 293 -0.35 -13.53 4.58
N MET A 294 0.00 -12.46 3.84
CA MET A 294 0.61 -11.25 4.40
C MET A 294 -0.30 -10.51 5.38
N VAL A 295 -1.58 -10.33 5.03
CA VAL A 295 -2.58 -9.70 5.91
C VAL A 295 -2.82 -10.55 7.16
N PHE A 296 -2.90 -11.87 6.99
CA PHE A 296 -3.02 -12.82 8.09
C PHE A 296 -1.81 -12.74 9.04
N ASN A 297 -0.59 -12.68 8.49
CA ASN A 297 0.62 -12.49 9.30
C ASN A 297 0.60 -11.15 10.06
N LEU A 298 0.15 -10.08 9.40
CA LEU A 298 0.06 -8.76 10.01
C LEU A 298 -0.93 -8.71 11.17
N PHE A 299 -2.13 -9.28 11.03
CA PHE A 299 -3.18 -9.15 12.05
C PHE A 299 -3.32 -10.37 12.94
N PHE A 300 -3.55 -11.55 12.36
CA PHE A 300 -3.87 -12.73 13.15
C PHE A 300 -2.68 -13.15 14.01
N VAL A 301 -1.47 -13.23 13.43
CA VAL A 301 -0.30 -13.63 14.20
C VAL A 301 0.03 -12.60 15.28
N ASN A 302 0.04 -11.30 14.95
CA ASN A 302 0.41 -10.30 15.94
C ASN A 302 -0.66 -10.08 17.04
N LEU A 303 -1.95 -10.25 16.75
CA LEU A 303 -3.04 -9.95 17.70
C LEU A 303 -3.62 -11.18 18.42
N VAL A 304 -3.55 -12.36 17.81
CA VAL A 304 -4.21 -13.58 18.33
C VAL A 304 -3.20 -14.57 18.89
N THR A 305 -1.98 -14.64 18.35
CA THR A 305 -0.98 -15.56 18.87
C THR A 305 -0.17 -14.92 19.99
N VAL A 306 -0.15 -15.59 21.15
CA VAL A 306 0.75 -15.25 22.25
C VAL A 306 2.12 -15.84 21.90
N GLY A 307 3.11 -14.99 21.63
CA GLY A 307 4.43 -15.43 21.20
C GLY A 307 5.48 -14.33 21.37
N LEU A 308 6.75 -14.68 21.18
CA LEU A 308 7.92 -13.78 21.32
C LEU A 308 7.85 -12.52 20.43
N HIS A 309 6.94 -12.53 19.45
CA HIS A 309 6.69 -11.44 18.51
C HIS A 309 5.38 -10.68 18.73
N SER A 310 4.68 -10.90 19.85
CA SER A 310 3.48 -10.14 20.20
C SER A 310 3.89 -8.72 20.64
N TYR A 311 4.09 -7.85 19.64
CA TYR A 311 4.33 -6.41 19.85
C TYR A 311 3.04 -5.61 19.84
N ALA A 312 1.90 -6.28 20.01
CA ALA A 312 0.60 -5.65 19.92
C ALA A 312 0.42 -4.54 20.96
N GLY A 313 1.14 -4.59 22.09
CA GLY A 313 1.00 -3.60 23.15
C GLY A 313 -0.43 -3.55 23.72
N VAL A 314 -1.27 -4.54 23.39
CA VAL A 314 -2.63 -4.70 23.88
C VAL A 314 -2.53 -5.57 25.12
N GLY A 315 -2.33 -4.92 26.26
CA GLY A 315 -2.53 -5.44 27.60
C GLY A 315 -3.55 -4.55 28.30
#